data_AF-A0A193FUA7-F1
#
_entry.id   AF-A0A193FUA7-F1
#
_cell.length_a   1.000
_cell.length_b   1.000
_cell.length_c   1.000
_cell.angle_alpha   90.00
_cell.angle_beta   90.00
_cell.angle_gamma   90.00
#
_symmetry.space_group_name_H-M   'P 1'
#
loop_
_entity.id
_entity.type
_entity.pdbx_description
1 polymer ?
#
loop_
_entity_poly.entity_id
_entity_poly.type
_entity_poly.pdbx_seq_one_letter_code
_entity_poly.pdbx_strand_id
1 'polypeptide(L)'
;MSTSSDLLNVVGSIGGVANAVDNLFGPSAGSWEASLQQASFGGVPFGVNEARTRAGRRQAVHWYPYRDDAWAEDQGKLPRQFRVNGFLVENSLVYGGGGVIAQRERLLAVCEAAGTKTLVHPTFGTIKSVSCLECEVSERKDLGRVFEFTLVLLVTGERKYPGATQSTQDLLKAAAQKTRLQALLDFANTVKTVVQKGAAVVQQAVSTVLRYYQTAIGIVNGVRRVFNAVSTLSGNFGRLFGGGNSGYSGSNQHASASSTATDLLAANVAASGAVVAAGGALQLAAANISDTDAYGAAADTFVTAVAATAADPADGISMLAKLAAFQPAGTTTDSPIGQAMAAMNNACAAHLRRVAIASLAETVATYQPASQNDAIAVQTAVTAVIDAEILIAGDAGDDASYDALRELRQAVVADLQARGGDLAAMGSFSFNGSLPALAIANRIYRDPTRVDGLVRQVNPIHPAFMPPAFEALAS
;
A
#
# COMPACT_ATOMS: atom_id res chain seq x y z
N MET A 1 -39.63 54.92 -79.02
CA MET A 1 -41.02 55.41 -79.14
C MET A 1 -41.93 54.47 -78.37
N SER A 2 -42.81 55.02 -77.54
CA SER A 2 -44.04 54.44 -76.97
C SER A 2 -43.93 53.21 -76.06
N THR A 3 -44.17 53.34 -74.75
CA THR A 3 -45.49 53.36 -74.02
C THR A 3 -46.22 52.01 -74.10
N SER A 4 -46.29 51.26 -72.98
CA SER A 4 -47.45 51.16 -72.05
C SER A 4 -48.62 50.37 -72.68
N SER A 5 -48.90 49.11 -72.28
CA SER A 5 -49.56 48.62 -71.05
C SER A 5 -51.02 48.21 -71.32
N ASP A 6 -51.34 46.92 -71.20
CA ASP A 6 -52.68 46.34 -70.94
C ASP A 6 -52.44 44.90 -70.42
N LEU A 7 -52.43 44.63 -69.11
CA LEU A 7 -53.55 44.38 -68.19
C LEU A 7 -54.47 43.18 -68.54
N LEU A 8 -54.23 42.09 -67.79
CA LEU A 8 -55.20 41.21 -67.11
C LEU A 8 -56.12 40.31 -67.96
N ASN A 9 -55.88 38.99 -67.96
CA ASN A 9 -56.61 38.07 -67.05
C ASN A 9 -56.21 36.57 -67.21
N VAL A 10 -55.80 36.01 -66.07
CA VAL A 10 -56.22 34.71 -65.48
C VAL A 10 -56.28 33.47 -66.38
N VAL A 11 -55.34 32.52 -66.20
CA VAL A 11 -55.60 31.08 -65.99
C VAL A 11 -54.41 30.42 -65.27
N GLY A 12 -54.64 29.90 -64.06
CA GLY A 12 -54.13 28.58 -63.63
C GLY A 12 -52.74 28.48 -62.98
N SER A 13 -52.53 29.05 -61.79
CA SER A 13 -51.43 28.65 -60.90
C SER A 13 -51.73 27.29 -60.25
N ILE A 14 -51.23 26.19 -60.83
CA ILE A 14 -51.30 24.85 -60.19
C ILE A 14 -49.97 24.48 -59.49
N GLY A 15 -48.87 25.21 -59.73
CA GLY A 15 -47.58 24.95 -59.07
C GLY A 15 -47.47 25.47 -57.63
N GLY A 16 -48.33 26.39 -57.19
CA GLY A 16 -48.21 27.07 -55.89
C GLY A 16 -49.09 26.50 -54.77
N VAL A 17 -50.06 25.63 -55.09
CA VAL A 17 -51.06 25.17 -54.10
C VAL A 17 -50.64 23.84 -53.44
N ALA A 18 -49.77 23.04 -54.06
CA ALA A 18 -49.27 21.81 -53.44
C ALA A 18 -48.40 22.09 -52.19
N ASN A 19 -47.64 23.18 -52.18
CA ASN A 19 -46.81 23.58 -51.04
C ASN A 19 -47.57 24.38 -49.95
N ALA A 20 -48.84 24.72 -50.19
CA ALA A 20 -49.66 25.47 -49.23
C ALA A 20 -50.63 24.58 -48.43
N VAL A 21 -50.89 23.35 -48.88
CA VAL A 21 -51.71 22.37 -48.12
C VAL A 21 -50.87 21.61 -47.09
N ASP A 22 -49.56 21.45 -47.33
CA ASP A 22 -48.64 20.83 -46.37
C ASP A 22 -48.29 21.75 -45.18
N ASN A 23 -48.51 23.07 -45.33
CA ASN A 23 -48.25 24.10 -44.31
C ASN A 23 -49.49 24.54 -43.52
N LEU A 24 -50.69 24.02 -43.84
CA LEU A 24 -51.90 24.25 -43.04
C LEU A 24 -51.99 23.29 -41.83
N PHE A 25 -51.14 22.27 -41.81
CA PHE A 25 -50.78 21.53 -40.61
C PHE A 25 -49.37 21.96 -40.20
N GLY A 26 -49.26 23.15 -39.58
CA GLY A 26 -48.03 23.56 -38.89
C GLY A 26 -47.51 22.43 -37.99
N PRO A 27 -46.20 22.37 -37.68
CA PRO A 27 -45.54 21.20 -37.14
C PRO A 27 -46.33 20.73 -35.92
N SER A 28 -47.08 19.66 -36.09
CA SER A 28 -47.79 19.04 -34.98
C SER A 28 -46.71 18.78 -33.95
N ALA A 29 -46.87 19.35 -32.76
CA ALA A 29 -46.10 19.00 -31.58
C ALA A 29 -45.85 17.49 -31.62
N GLY A 30 -44.56 17.13 -31.67
CA GLY A 30 -44.04 15.91 -32.24
C GLY A 30 -44.91 14.69 -31.96
N SER A 31 -45.35 14.04 -33.04
CA SER A 31 -45.77 12.66 -32.92
C SER A 31 -44.62 11.90 -32.27
N TRP A 32 -44.92 11.01 -31.35
CA TRP A 32 -43.91 10.22 -30.66
C TRP A 32 -42.97 9.54 -31.68
N GLU A 33 -43.51 9.16 -32.84
CA GLU A 33 -42.78 8.60 -33.98
C GLU A 33 -41.72 9.56 -34.56
N ALA A 34 -41.96 10.88 -34.59
CA ALA A 34 -41.00 11.87 -35.09
C ALA A 34 -39.81 12.11 -34.14
N SER A 35 -39.90 11.64 -32.89
CA SER A 35 -38.83 11.72 -31.89
C SER A 35 -37.92 10.48 -31.83
N LEU A 36 -38.25 9.43 -32.58
CA LEU A 36 -37.54 8.17 -32.59
C LEU A 36 -36.18 8.29 -33.28
N GLN A 37 -35.11 7.99 -32.55
CA GLN A 37 -33.77 7.91 -33.14
C GLN A 37 -33.68 6.69 -34.05
N GLN A 38 -32.95 6.83 -35.16
CA GLN A 38 -32.62 5.72 -36.04
C GLN A 38 -31.81 4.67 -35.26
N ALA A 39 -32.33 3.44 -35.17
CA ALA A 39 -31.69 2.40 -34.38
C ALA A 39 -30.35 2.00 -35.00
N SER A 40 -29.30 1.90 -34.20
CA SER A 40 -28.00 1.42 -34.66
C SER A 40 -27.20 0.76 -33.54
N PHE A 41 -26.33 -0.18 -33.91
CA PHE A 41 -25.37 -0.80 -32.99
C PHE A 41 -23.98 -0.74 -33.60
N GLY A 42 -23.05 -0.10 -32.89
CA GLY A 42 -21.69 0.12 -33.40
C GLY A 42 -21.63 0.84 -34.75
N GLY A 43 -22.65 1.64 -35.08
CA GLY A 43 -22.76 2.39 -36.34
C GLY A 43 -23.53 1.68 -37.46
N VAL A 44 -23.98 0.43 -37.27
CA VAL A 44 -24.81 -0.28 -38.27
C VAL A 44 -26.28 0.02 -38.00
N PRO A 45 -27.01 0.68 -38.93
CA PRO A 45 -28.43 0.99 -38.74
C PRO A 45 -29.31 -0.25 -38.96
N PHE A 46 -30.43 -0.33 -38.24
CA PHE A 46 -31.41 -1.42 -38.37
C PHE A 46 -32.84 -0.99 -38.01
N GLY A 47 -33.82 -1.78 -38.41
CA GLY A 47 -35.21 -1.65 -37.95
C GLY A 47 -35.44 -2.46 -36.66
N VAL A 48 -36.29 -1.97 -35.76
CA VAL A 48 -36.65 -2.66 -34.50
C VAL A 48 -38.11 -3.08 -34.55
N ASN A 49 -38.38 -4.36 -34.29
CA ASN A 49 -39.73 -4.89 -34.10
C ASN A 49 -40.09 -4.95 -32.61
N GLU A 50 -39.15 -5.41 -31.78
CA GLU A 50 -39.37 -5.60 -30.35
C GLU A 50 -38.07 -5.36 -29.58
N ALA A 51 -38.16 -4.75 -28.41
CA ALA A 51 -37.05 -4.64 -27.48
C ALA A 51 -37.47 -4.96 -26.06
N ARG A 52 -36.80 -5.93 -25.44
CA ARG A 52 -37.00 -6.33 -24.04
C ARG A 52 -35.84 -5.84 -23.19
N THR A 53 -36.15 -5.22 -22.05
CA THR A 53 -35.14 -4.80 -21.07
C THR A 53 -35.22 -5.67 -19.83
N ARG A 54 -34.10 -6.30 -19.46
CA ARG A 54 -33.92 -6.97 -18.17
C ARG A 54 -33.11 -6.08 -17.26
N ALA A 55 -33.72 -5.65 -16.16
CA ALA A 55 -33.12 -4.79 -15.15
C ALA A 55 -33.52 -5.29 -13.76
N GLY A 56 -32.71 -4.99 -12.76
CA GLY A 56 -32.96 -5.38 -11.37
C GLY A 56 -31.74 -5.16 -10.49
N ARG A 57 -31.72 -5.85 -9.35
CA ARG A 57 -30.57 -5.94 -8.45
C ARG A 57 -30.13 -7.39 -8.35
N ARG A 58 -28.83 -7.63 -8.17
CA ARG A 58 -28.30 -8.94 -7.84
C ARG A 58 -28.57 -9.15 -6.36
N GLN A 59 -29.23 -10.24 -6.01
CA GLN A 59 -29.52 -10.57 -4.62
C GLN A 59 -29.07 -12.00 -4.36
N ALA A 60 -28.36 -12.22 -3.27
CA ALA A 60 -28.07 -13.55 -2.75
C ALA A 60 -29.16 -13.90 -1.74
N VAL A 61 -29.96 -14.91 -2.06
CA VAL A 61 -31.08 -15.34 -1.21
C VAL A 61 -30.59 -16.45 -0.29
N HIS A 62 -30.59 -16.18 1.01
CA HIS A 62 -30.20 -17.11 2.06
C HIS A 62 -31.45 -17.77 2.64
N TRP A 63 -31.53 -19.09 2.51
CA TRP A 63 -32.60 -19.92 3.07
C TRP A 63 -32.13 -20.52 4.40
N TYR A 64 -32.92 -20.36 5.45
CA TYR A 64 -32.62 -20.93 6.76
C TYR A 64 -33.58 -22.09 7.05
N PRO A 65 -33.08 -23.26 7.51
CA PRO A 65 -33.94 -24.36 7.92
C PRO A 65 -34.94 -23.92 9.00
N TYR A 66 -36.18 -24.41 8.90
CA TYR A 66 -37.28 -24.13 9.83
C TYR A 66 -37.73 -22.66 9.92
N ARG A 67 -37.38 -21.82 8.93
CA ARG A 67 -37.98 -20.51 8.73
C ARG A 67 -38.69 -20.45 7.39
N ASP A 68 -39.89 -19.88 7.41
CA ASP A 68 -40.69 -19.68 6.20
C ASP A 68 -40.24 -18.42 5.42
N ASP A 69 -39.53 -17.49 6.06
CA ASP A 69 -39.00 -16.27 5.46
C ASP A 69 -37.52 -16.40 5.06
N ALA A 70 -37.20 -15.98 3.83
CA ALA A 70 -35.82 -15.92 3.31
C ALA A 70 -35.21 -14.52 3.45
N TRP A 71 -33.89 -14.45 3.66
CA TRP A 71 -33.16 -13.18 3.70
C TRP A 71 -32.44 -12.94 2.37
N ALA A 72 -32.77 -11.85 1.67
CA ALA A 72 -32.13 -11.47 0.41
C ALA A 72 -31.07 -10.39 0.63
N GLU A 73 -29.81 -10.75 0.51
CA GLU A 73 -28.67 -9.83 0.60
C GLU A 73 -28.43 -9.14 -0.75
N ASP A 74 -28.41 -7.81 -0.76
CA ASP A 74 -28.25 -7.01 -1.97
C ASP A 74 -26.78 -6.90 -2.42
N GLN A 75 -26.46 -7.56 -3.53
CA GLN A 75 -25.13 -7.61 -4.16
C GLN A 75 -24.95 -6.53 -5.25
N GLY A 76 -25.83 -5.51 -5.23
CA GLY A 76 -25.74 -4.33 -6.08
C GLY A 76 -26.53 -4.43 -7.38
N LYS A 77 -26.41 -3.41 -8.23
CA LYS A 77 -27.20 -3.28 -9.46
C LYS A 77 -26.93 -4.45 -10.43
N LEU A 78 -28.00 -5.04 -10.97
CA LEU A 78 -27.89 -6.00 -12.07
C LEU A 78 -27.54 -5.22 -13.35
N PRO A 79 -26.50 -5.64 -14.09
CA PRO A 79 -26.20 -5.02 -15.38
C PRO A 79 -27.44 -5.09 -16.29
N ARG A 80 -27.81 -3.95 -16.88
CA ARG A 80 -28.96 -3.92 -17.78
C ARG A 80 -28.64 -4.75 -19.02
N GLN A 81 -29.55 -5.64 -19.35
CA GLN A 81 -29.48 -6.48 -20.54
C GLN A 81 -30.65 -6.14 -21.46
N PHE A 82 -30.38 -6.01 -22.75
CA PHE A 82 -31.35 -5.72 -23.78
C PHE A 82 -31.42 -6.89 -24.74
N ARG A 83 -32.62 -7.39 -25.03
CA ARG A 83 -32.87 -8.30 -26.15
C ARG A 83 -33.61 -7.53 -27.22
N VAL A 84 -32.98 -7.31 -28.36
CA VAL A 84 -33.53 -6.52 -29.48
C VAL A 84 -33.79 -7.46 -30.64
N ASN A 85 -35.07 -7.54 -31.04
CA ASN A 85 -35.49 -8.27 -32.22
C ASN A 85 -35.74 -7.23 -33.32
N GLY A 86 -35.00 -7.34 -34.41
CA GLY A 86 -35.00 -6.35 -35.48
C GLY A 86 -34.93 -6.99 -36.85
N PHE A 87 -34.89 -6.13 -37.86
CA PHE A 87 -34.77 -6.55 -39.25
C PHE A 87 -33.88 -5.61 -40.05
N LEU A 88 -33.26 -6.18 -41.09
CA LEU A 88 -32.47 -5.49 -42.10
C LEU A 88 -33.20 -5.62 -43.44
N VAL A 89 -33.45 -4.49 -44.11
CA VAL A 89 -34.15 -4.39 -45.40
C VAL A 89 -33.27 -3.68 -46.41
N GLU A 90 -33.37 -4.08 -47.67
CA GLU A 90 -32.59 -3.49 -48.75
C GLU A 90 -33.06 -2.07 -49.04
N ASN A 91 -32.12 -1.11 -49.05
CA ASN A 91 -32.39 0.28 -49.40
C ASN A 91 -33.60 0.87 -48.62
N SER A 92 -33.68 0.57 -47.32
CA SER A 92 -34.74 1.11 -46.44
C SER A 92 -34.82 2.64 -46.54
N LEU A 93 -36.01 3.16 -46.85
CA LEU A 93 -36.25 4.62 -46.89
C LEU A 93 -36.20 5.25 -45.49
N VAL A 94 -36.39 4.45 -44.44
CA VAL A 94 -36.53 4.90 -43.05
C VAL A 94 -35.18 4.95 -42.33
N TYR A 95 -34.31 3.97 -42.57
CA TYR A 95 -33.01 3.88 -41.88
C TYR A 95 -31.82 3.62 -42.81
N GLY A 96 -31.97 3.68 -44.12
CA GLY A 96 -30.87 3.48 -45.07
C GLY A 96 -30.17 2.13 -44.88
N GLY A 97 -28.89 2.05 -45.27
CA GLY A 97 -28.03 0.87 -45.01
C GLY A 97 -27.54 0.11 -46.25
N GLY A 98 -28.07 0.40 -47.44
CA GLY A 98 -27.62 -0.20 -48.71
C GLY A 98 -28.01 -1.68 -48.85
N GLY A 99 -27.16 -2.48 -49.49
CA GLY A 99 -27.41 -3.91 -49.73
C GLY A 99 -27.48 -4.74 -48.44
N VAL A 100 -28.52 -5.57 -48.28
CA VAL A 100 -28.81 -6.28 -47.02
C VAL A 100 -27.74 -7.28 -46.63
N ILE A 101 -27.13 -7.94 -47.61
CA ILE A 101 -26.02 -8.87 -47.37
C ILE A 101 -24.85 -8.12 -46.73
N ALA A 102 -24.51 -6.94 -47.25
CA ALA A 102 -23.44 -6.12 -46.68
C ALA A 102 -23.82 -5.55 -45.29
N GLN A 103 -25.10 -5.27 -45.03
CA GLN A 103 -25.58 -4.89 -43.69
C GLN A 103 -25.42 -6.03 -42.69
N ARG A 104 -25.80 -7.26 -43.08
CA ARG A 104 -25.65 -8.47 -42.26
C ARG A 104 -24.20 -8.70 -41.86
N GLU A 105 -23.29 -8.71 -42.82
CA GLU A 105 -21.86 -8.93 -42.56
C GLU A 105 -21.28 -7.85 -41.65
N ARG A 106 -21.67 -6.58 -41.82
CA ARG A 106 -21.25 -5.50 -40.91
C ARG A 106 -21.81 -5.66 -39.50
N LEU A 107 -23.06 -6.10 -39.36
CA LEU A 107 -23.68 -6.32 -38.05
C LEU A 107 -22.98 -7.46 -37.31
N LEU A 108 -22.75 -8.59 -37.99
CA LEU A 108 -21.99 -9.72 -37.44
C LEU A 108 -20.57 -9.30 -37.06
N ALA A 109 -19.86 -8.59 -37.94
CA ALA A 109 -18.50 -8.11 -37.65
C ALA A 109 -18.45 -7.17 -36.43
N VAL A 110 -19.46 -6.32 -36.22
CA VAL A 110 -19.55 -5.44 -35.04
C VAL A 110 -19.83 -6.24 -33.76
N CYS A 111 -20.64 -7.29 -33.85
CA CYS A 111 -20.97 -8.17 -32.73
C CYS A 111 -19.81 -9.10 -32.35
N GLU A 112 -19.03 -9.56 -33.33
CA GLU A 112 -17.85 -10.43 -33.14
C GLU A 112 -16.58 -9.64 -32.76
N ALA A 113 -16.53 -8.35 -33.09
CA ALA A 113 -15.39 -7.50 -32.75
C ALA A 113 -15.24 -7.30 -31.23
N ALA A 114 -14.01 -7.43 -30.75
CA ALA A 114 -13.70 -7.16 -29.35
C ALA A 114 -14.01 -5.71 -28.93
N GLY A 115 -14.45 -5.56 -27.68
CA GLY A 115 -14.68 -4.26 -27.04
C GLY A 115 -16.14 -3.83 -27.01
N THR A 116 -16.39 -2.77 -26.25
CA THR A 116 -17.75 -2.23 -26.08
C THR A 116 -18.10 -1.30 -27.24
N LYS A 117 -19.38 -1.32 -27.64
CA LYS A 117 -19.94 -0.47 -28.70
C LYS A 117 -21.06 0.39 -28.14
N THR A 118 -21.52 1.34 -28.94
CA THR A 118 -22.67 2.19 -28.60
C THR A 118 -23.92 1.60 -29.24
N LEU A 119 -24.98 1.46 -28.44
CA LEU A 119 -26.32 1.12 -28.90
C LEU A 119 -27.15 2.40 -28.96
N VAL A 120 -27.74 2.68 -30.11
CA VAL A 120 -28.78 3.71 -30.28
C VAL A 120 -30.08 2.97 -30.53
N HIS A 121 -31.05 3.16 -29.64
CA HIS A 121 -32.38 2.57 -29.78
C HIS A 121 -33.44 3.69 -29.88
N PRO A 122 -34.49 3.54 -30.72
CA PRO A 122 -35.51 4.56 -30.94
C PRO A 122 -36.10 5.13 -29.64
N THR A 123 -36.41 4.26 -28.68
CA THR A 123 -37.01 4.62 -27.39
C THR A 123 -36.00 4.75 -26.24
N PHE A 124 -34.88 4.00 -26.29
CA PHE A 124 -33.93 3.97 -25.15
C PHE A 124 -32.85 5.04 -25.27
N GLY A 125 -32.82 5.75 -26.40
CA GLY A 125 -31.78 6.71 -26.73
C GLY A 125 -30.41 6.05 -26.93
N THR A 126 -29.35 6.82 -26.67
CA THR A 126 -27.97 6.38 -26.86
C THR A 126 -27.41 5.78 -25.55
N ILE A 127 -27.06 4.50 -25.58
CA ILE A 127 -26.44 3.76 -24.49
C ILE A 127 -24.99 3.43 -24.87
N LYS A 128 -24.05 4.02 -24.13
CA LYS A 128 -22.62 3.75 -24.28
C LYS A 128 -22.22 2.47 -23.53
N SER A 129 -21.09 1.90 -23.92
CA SER A 129 -20.47 0.74 -23.25
C SER A 129 -21.36 -0.51 -23.21
N VAL A 130 -21.79 -0.96 -24.39
CA VAL A 130 -22.60 -2.16 -24.57
C VAL A 130 -21.78 -3.26 -25.23
N SER A 131 -21.77 -4.46 -24.67
CA SER A 131 -21.17 -5.66 -25.27
C SER A 131 -22.25 -6.52 -25.90
N CYS A 132 -21.98 -7.06 -27.09
CA CYS A 132 -22.82 -8.10 -27.68
C CYS A 132 -22.50 -9.45 -27.03
N LEU A 133 -23.51 -10.15 -26.50
CA LEU A 133 -23.38 -11.51 -25.96
C LEU A 133 -23.79 -12.56 -26.98
N GLU A 134 -24.82 -12.26 -27.76
CA GLU A 134 -25.40 -13.17 -28.74
C GLU A 134 -25.94 -12.35 -29.91
N CYS A 135 -25.68 -12.83 -31.12
CA CYS A 135 -26.22 -12.27 -32.36
C CYS A 135 -26.71 -13.44 -33.21
N GLU A 136 -28.02 -13.56 -33.35
CA GLU A 136 -28.66 -14.55 -34.21
C GLU A 136 -29.27 -13.83 -35.41
N VAL A 137 -29.04 -14.35 -36.62
CA VAL A 137 -29.64 -13.83 -37.85
C VAL A 137 -30.43 -14.95 -38.51
N SER A 138 -31.70 -14.68 -38.81
CA SER A 138 -32.61 -15.59 -39.50
C SER A 138 -32.88 -15.09 -40.92
N GLU A 139 -32.66 -15.97 -41.89
CA GLU A 139 -33.00 -15.75 -43.30
C GLU A 139 -34.20 -16.62 -43.64
N ARG A 140 -35.31 -15.99 -44.07
CA ARG A 140 -36.45 -16.74 -44.59
C ARG A 140 -36.65 -16.48 -46.07
N LYS A 141 -36.71 -17.56 -46.84
CA LYS A 141 -36.87 -17.53 -48.30
C LYS A 141 -38.16 -16.83 -48.75
N ASP A 142 -39.21 -16.87 -47.94
CA ASP A 142 -40.53 -16.30 -48.22
C ASP A 142 -40.60 -14.78 -48.04
N LEU A 143 -39.73 -14.19 -47.20
CA LEU A 143 -39.66 -12.74 -46.97
C LEU A 143 -38.74 -12.00 -47.95
N GLY A 144 -37.91 -12.73 -48.70
CA GLY A 144 -37.05 -12.17 -49.74
C GLY A 144 -35.94 -11.27 -49.19
N ARG A 145 -35.95 -9.98 -49.52
CA ARG A 145 -34.87 -9.01 -49.25
C ARG A 145 -34.86 -8.50 -47.80
N VAL A 146 -35.14 -9.39 -46.84
CA VAL A 146 -35.25 -9.08 -45.41
C VAL A 146 -34.51 -10.13 -44.60
N PHE A 147 -33.66 -9.70 -43.67
CA PHE A 147 -33.09 -10.57 -42.64
C PHE A 147 -33.62 -10.14 -41.28
N GLU A 148 -34.14 -11.09 -40.52
CA GLU A 148 -34.52 -10.86 -39.13
C GLU A 148 -33.32 -11.18 -38.22
N PHE A 149 -33.17 -10.48 -37.11
CA PHE A 149 -32.10 -10.78 -36.17
C PHE A 149 -32.55 -10.60 -34.72
N THR A 150 -31.87 -11.31 -33.83
CA THR A 150 -31.99 -11.19 -32.38
C THR A 150 -30.63 -10.84 -31.80
N LEU A 151 -30.52 -9.68 -31.16
CA LEU A 151 -29.33 -9.27 -30.42
C LEU A 151 -29.57 -9.37 -28.92
N VAL A 152 -28.63 -10.00 -28.21
CA VAL A 152 -28.57 -9.94 -26.74
C VAL A 152 -27.39 -9.06 -26.35
N LEU A 153 -27.71 -7.90 -25.80
CA LEU A 153 -26.76 -6.83 -25.49
C LEU A 153 -26.68 -6.61 -23.98
N LEU A 154 -25.49 -6.39 -23.44
CA LEU A 154 -25.26 -6.18 -22.01
C LEU A 154 -24.50 -4.87 -21.78
N VAL A 155 -24.97 -4.01 -20.88
CA VAL A 155 -24.22 -2.82 -20.46
C VAL A 155 -23.05 -3.28 -19.58
N THR A 156 -21.83 -2.94 -19.97
CA THR A 156 -20.61 -3.29 -19.24
C THR A 156 -19.94 -2.04 -18.69
N GLY A 157 -19.39 -2.16 -17.47
CA GLY A 157 -18.59 -1.11 -16.85
C GLY A 157 -17.11 -1.23 -17.21
N GLU A 158 -16.32 -0.21 -16.87
CA GLU A 158 -14.87 -0.26 -16.97
C GLU A 158 -14.31 -1.36 -16.05
N ARG A 159 -13.32 -2.11 -16.53
CA ARG A 159 -12.59 -3.10 -15.73
C ARG A 159 -11.74 -2.36 -14.69
N LYS A 160 -12.23 -2.23 -13.45
CA LYS A 160 -11.42 -1.80 -12.30
C LYS A 160 -10.75 -3.02 -11.67
N TYR A 161 -9.44 -3.17 -11.89
CA TYR A 161 -8.63 -4.11 -11.11
C TYR A 161 -8.38 -3.52 -9.72
N PRO A 162 -8.26 -4.34 -8.65
CA PRO A 162 -7.65 -3.88 -7.42
C PRO A 162 -6.21 -3.47 -7.72
N GLY A 163 -5.82 -2.23 -7.40
CA GLY A 163 -4.43 -1.81 -7.47
C GLY A 163 -3.61 -2.53 -6.41
N ALA A 164 -2.45 -3.08 -6.78
CA ALA A 164 -1.52 -3.63 -5.80
C ALA A 164 -0.87 -2.47 -5.03
N THR A 165 -1.29 -2.26 -3.78
CA THR A 165 -0.60 -1.34 -2.87
C THR A 165 0.66 -2.03 -2.37
N GLN A 166 1.82 -1.40 -2.54
CA GLN A 166 3.10 -1.91 -2.03
C GLN A 166 3.10 -1.90 -0.49
N SER A 167 3.65 -2.94 0.14
CA SER A 167 3.77 -3.01 1.59
C SER A 167 4.71 -1.91 2.11
N THR A 168 4.28 -1.15 3.12
CA THR A 168 5.11 -0.12 3.76
C THR A 168 6.37 -0.71 4.39
N GLN A 169 6.31 -1.96 4.86
CA GLN A 169 7.47 -2.69 5.40
C GLN A 169 8.52 -3.00 4.32
N ASP A 170 8.09 -3.32 3.10
CA ASP A 170 9.01 -3.61 2.00
C ASP A 170 9.68 -2.34 1.50
N LEU A 171 8.94 -1.22 1.47
CA LEU A 171 9.50 0.10 1.20
C LEU A 171 10.55 0.50 2.24
N LEU A 172 10.27 0.25 3.52
CA LEU A 172 11.22 0.54 4.60
C LEU A 172 12.50 -0.31 4.49
N LYS A 173 12.38 -1.61 4.21
CA LYS A 173 13.54 -2.48 3.97
C LYS A 173 14.35 -2.03 2.75
N ALA A 174 13.69 -1.67 1.65
CA ALA A 174 14.38 -1.16 0.45
C ALA A 174 15.16 0.13 0.74
N ALA A 175 14.57 1.07 1.48
CA ALA A 175 15.25 2.30 1.89
C ALA A 175 16.44 2.04 2.84
N ALA A 176 16.32 1.06 3.74
CA ALA A 176 17.41 0.64 4.62
C ALA A 176 18.59 0.06 3.82
N GLN A 177 18.30 -0.81 2.85
CA GLN A 177 19.33 -1.36 1.96
C GLN A 177 20.00 -0.28 1.11
N LYS A 178 19.22 0.67 0.58
CA LYS A 178 19.77 1.82 -0.14
C LYS A 178 20.72 2.64 0.74
N THR A 179 20.35 2.88 2.01
CA THR A 179 21.19 3.60 2.98
C THR A 179 22.53 2.89 3.21
N ARG A 180 22.54 1.56 3.36
CA ARG A 180 23.79 0.78 3.47
C ARG A 180 24.69 0.94 2.25
N LEU A 181 24.11 0.79 1.05
CA LEU A 181 24.85 0.87 -0.20
C LEU A 181 25.46 2.26 -0.42
N GLN A 182 24.71 3.34 -0.20
CA GLN A 182 25.23 4.70 -0.37
C GLN A 182 26.26 5.04 0.71
N ALA A 183 26.05 4.63 1.96
CA ALA A 183 27.03 4.81 3.02
C ALA A 183 28.37 4.13 2.71
N LEU A 184 28.32 2.91 2.15
CA LEU A 184 29.51 2.17 1.75
C LEU A 184 30.24 2.84 0.58
N LEU A 185 29.49 3.39 -0.38
CA LEU A 185 30.06 4.11 -1.51
C LEU A 185 30.79 5.39 -1.08
N ASP A 186 30.18 6.20 -0.23
CA ASP A 186 30.79 7.43 0.31
C ASP A 186 32.04 7.12 1.14
N PHE A 187 31.96 6.05 1.95
CA PHE A 187 33.10 5.51 2.66
C PHE A 187 34.23 5.10 1.72
N ALA A 188 33.94 4.30 0.70
CA ALA A 188 34.94 3.80 -0.25
C ALA A 188 35.63 4.92 -1.02
N ASN A 189 34.88 5.96 -1.41
CA ASN A 189 35.42 7.16 -2.05
C ASN A 189 36.42 7.89 -1.14
N THR A 190 36.09 8.03 0.14
CA THR A 190 36.99 8.66 1.12
C THR A 190 38.25 7.81 1.32
N VAL A 191 38.08 6.52 1.61
CA VAL A 191 39.16 5.55 1.87
C VAL A 191 40.18 5.50 0.73
N LYS A 192 39.72 5.48 -0.52
CA LYS A 192 40.58 5.47 -1.72
C LYS A 192 41.61 6.59 -1.73
N THR A 193 41.28 7.76 -1.17
CA THR A 193 42.18 8.93 -1.15
C THR A 193 43.10 8.94 0.06
N VAL A 194 42.62 8.53 1.24
CA VAL A 194 43.36 8.68 2.50
C VAL A 194 44.28 7.51 2.82
N VAL A 195 43.96 6.29 2.37
CA VAL A 195 44.77 5.08 2.66
C VAL A 195 46.18 5.17 2.07
N GLN A 196 46.34 5.91 0.97
CA GLN A 196 47.64 6.14 0.33
C GLN A 196 48.62 6.94 1.21
N LYS A 197 48.14 7.58 2.29
CA LYS A 197 48.96 8.41 3.20
C LYS A 197 49.72 7.61 4.27
N GLY A 198 49.53 6.28 4.33
CA GLY A 198 50.39 5.37 5.10
C GLY A 198 49.70 4.63 6.25
N ALA A 199 50.48 3.81 6.95
CA ALA A 199 49.99 2.84 7.94
C ALA A 199 49.25 3.47 9.14
N ALA A 200 49.57 4.71 9.52
CA ALA A 200 48.90 5.41 10.61
C ALA A 200 47.40 5.61 10.35
N VAL A 201 47.00 5.81 9.10
CA VAL A 201 45.59 5.96 8.71
C VAL A 201 44.82 4.65 8.87
N VAL A 202 45.44 3.52 8.52
CA VAL A 202 44.86 2.18 8.72
C VAL A 202 44.72 1.86 10.21
N GLN A 203 45.75 2.17 11.02
CA GLN A 203 45.68 2.02 12.48
C GLN A 203 44.56 2.89 13.09
N GLN A 204 44.33 4.08 12.53
CA GLN A 204 43.21 4.92 12.95
C GLN A 204 41.86 4.22 12.69
N ALA A 205 41.64 3.64 11.50
CA ALA A 205 40.43 2.88 11.18
C ALA A 205 40.20 1.72 12.17
N VAL A 206 41.24 0.93 12.45
CA VAL A 206 41.19 -0.17 13.44
C VAL A 206 40.83 0.36 14.84
N SER A 207 41.39 1.50 15.25
CA SER A 207 41.09 2.11 16.54
C SER A 207 39.63 2.59 16.66
N THR A 208 39.08 3.15 15.58
CA THR A 208 37.68 3.60 15.51
C THR A 208 36.73 2.41 15.59
N VAL A 209 37.02 1.34 14.85
CA VAL A 209 36.28 0.08 14.88
C VAL A 209 36.35 -0.58 16.26
N LEU A 210 37.52 -0.60 16.90
CA LEU A 210 37.67 -1.15 18.24
C LEU A 210 36.81 -0.40 19.26
N ARG A 211 36.75 0.93 19.18
CA ARG A 211 35.87 1.74 20.04
C ARG A 211 34.40 1.47 19.79
N TYR A 212 34.00 1.40 18.53
CA TYR A 212 32.64 1.03 18.16
C TYR A 212 32.25 -0.35 18.70
N TYR A 213 33.15 -1.32 18.56
CA TYR A 213 33.01 -2.66 19.13
C TYR A 213 32.87 -2.62 20.66
N GLN A 214 33.67 -1.83 21.37
CA GLN A 214 33.57 -1.67 22.82
C GLN A 214 32.24 -1.03 23.24
N THR A 215 31.75 -0.03 22.51
CA THR A 215 30.42 0.57 22.73
C THR A 215 29.33 -0.48 22.56
N ALA A 216 29.38 -1.28 21.49
CA ALA A 216 28.42 -2.35 21.23
C ALA A 216 28.46 -3.43 22.32
N ILE A 217 29.64 -3.87 22.75
CA ILE A 217 29.77 -4.85 23.85
C ILE A 217 29.24 -4.27 25.17
N GLY A 218 29.44 -2.98 25.43
CA GLY A 218 28.84 -2.30 26.58
C GLY A 218 27.31 -2.29 26.54
N ILE A 219 26.72 -2.13 25.35
CA ILE A 219 25.27 -2.22 25.12
C ILE A 219 24.78 -3.67 25.33
N VAL A 220 25.48 -4.65 24.75
CA VAL A 220 25.11 -6.07 24.80
C VAL A 220 25.24 -6.64 26.21
N ASN A 221 26.29 -6.30 26.96
CA ASN A 221 26.57 -6.88 28.29
C ASN A 221 25.77 -6.24 29.44
N GLY A 222 24.77 -5.41 29.17
CA GLY A 222 23.93 -4.82 30.21
C GLY A 222 23.21 -5.88 31.05
N VAL A 223 23.08 -5.66 32.37
CA VAL A 223 22.41 -6.59 33.33
C VAL A 223 21.00 -6.96 32.86
N ARG A 224 20.29 -6.04 32.20
CA ARG A 224 18.96 -6.26 31.61
C ARG A 224 18.91 -7.42 30.61
N ARG A 225 20.04 -7.78 29.98
CA ARG A 225 20.12 -8.85 28.98
C ARG A 225 19.78 -10.24 29.54
N VAL A 226 20.23 -10.57 30.76
CA VAL A 226 19.94 -11.88 31.38
C VAL A 226 18.47 -11.98 31.78
N PHE A 227 17.92 -10.88 32.30
CA PHE A 227 16.50 -10.79 32.65
C PHE A 227 15.60 -10.83 31.41
N ASN A 228 15.97 -10.10 30.35
CA ASN A 228 15.23 -10.06 29.09
C ASN A 228 15.37 -11.37 28.29
N ALA A 229 16.48 -12.11 28.41
CA ALA A 229 16.63 -13.39 27.72
C ALA A 229 15.54 -14.40 28.10
N VAL A 230 15.01 -14.34 29.32
CA VAL A 230 13.93 -15.22 29.80
C VAL A 230 12.55 -14.59 29.60
N SER A 231 12.44 -13.34 29.13
CA SER A 231 11.17 -12.63 28.99
C SER A 231 10.24 -13.25 27.94
N THR A 232 10.80 -13.95 26.96
CA THR A 232 10.08 -14.61 25.86
C THR A 232 9.57 -15.99 26.23
N LEU A 233 9.89 -16.50 27.43
CA LEU A 233 9.41 -17.79 27.91
C LEU A 233 7.88 -17.87 27.83
N SER A 234 7.36 -18.97 27.30
CA SER A 234 5.92 -19.17 27.15
C SER A 234 5.22 -19.16 28.52
N GLY A 235 4.12 -18.40 28.64
CA GLY A 235 3.33 -18.26 29.87
C GLY A 235 3.16 -16.80 30.30
N ASN A 236 2.67 -16.58 31.52
CA ASN A 236 2.39 -15.23 32.03
C ASN A 236 3.62 -14.53 32.66
N PHE A 237 4.80 -14.80 32.12
CA PHE A 237 6.08 -14.29 32.64
C PHE A 237 6.43 -12.90 32.07
N GLY A 238 5.86 -12.52 30.93
CA GLY A 238 6.16 -11.25 30.26
C GLY A 238 5.94 -10.00 31.12
N ARG A 239 5.00 -10.03 32.09
CA ARG A 239 4.79 -8.91 33.04
C ARG A 239 5.99 -8.70 33.96
N LEU A 240 6.67 -9.76 34.38
CA LEU A 240 7.76 -9.71 35.35
C LEU A 240 9.08 -9.27 34.73
N PHE A 241 9.26 -9.57 33.44
CA PHE A 241 10.52 -9.36 32.73
C PHE A 241 10.49 -8.19 31.75
N GLY A 242 9.34 -7.55 31.53
CA GLY A 242 9.24 -6.26 30.85
C GLY A 242 9.67 -6.21 29.38
N GLY A 243 9.90 -7.37 28.75
CA GLY A 243 10.44 -7.46 27.39
C GLY A 243 9.42 -8.01 26.38
N GLY A 244 8.36 -7.25 26.11
CA GLY A 244 7.30 -7.70 25.22
C GLY A 244 6.73 -6.59 24.35
N ASN A 245 7.11 -6.57 23.07
CA ASN A 245 6.51 -5.77 22.01
C ASN A 245 5.19 -6.42 21.50
N SER A 246 4.19 -6.49 22.38
CA SER A 246 2.86 -7.01 22.02
C SER A 246 1.95 -5.83 21.72
N GLY A 247 1.95 -5.36 20.49
CA GLY A 247 0.92 -4.41 20.12
C GLY A 247 -0.46 -5.06 20.02
N TYR A 248 -1.48 -4.23 19.88
CA TYR A 248 -2.89 -4.64 19.96
C TYR A 248 -3.30 -5.72 18.93
N SER A 249 -2.59 -5.81 17.81
CA SER A 249 -2.86 -6.74 16.69
C SER A 249 -1.94 -7.98 16.68
N GLY A 250 -1.03 -8.14 17.64
CA GLY A 250 -0.01 -9.20 17.59
C GLY A 250 0.31 -9.80 18.94
N SER A 251 0.25 -11.13 19.04
CA SER A 251 0.94 -11.84 20.11
C SER A 251 2.45 -11.68 19.92
N ASN A 252 3.18 -11.46 21.01
CA ASN A 252 4.64 -11.63 20.98
C ASN A 252 4.98 -12.98 20.34
N GLN A 253 6.08 -13.03 19.61
CA GLN A 253 6.76 -14.29 19.36
C GLN A 253 7.27 -14.78 20.72
N HIS A 254 6.47 -15.59 21.40
CA HIS A 254 6.93 -16.36 22.54
C HIS A 254 7.88 -17.43 22.01
N ALA A 255 8.90 -17.75 22.82
CA ALA A 255 9.63 -18.98 22.61
C ALA A 255 8.66 -20.17 22.58
N SER A 256 9.05 -21.24 21.89
CA SER A 256 8.24 -22.46 21.85
C SER A 256 7.79 -22.86 23.25
N ALA A 257 6.58 -23.41 23.38
CA ALA A 257 6.05 -23.90 24.66
C ALA A 257 6.94 -24.97 25.31
N SER A 258 7.86 -25.57 24.54
CA SER A 258 8.86 -26.54 25.01
C SER A 258 10.19 -25.93 25.45
N SER A 259 10.43 -24.63 25.20
CA SER A 259 11.68 -23.97 25.56
C SER A 259 11.79 -23.75 27.06
N THR A 260 12.93 -24.08 27.64
CA THR A 260 13.23 -23.81 29.05
C THR A 260 14.00 -22.51 29.21
N ALA A 261 14.05 -21.98 30.45
CA ALA A 261 14.90 -20.83 30.76
C ALA A 261 16.38 -21.11 30.45
N THR A 262 16.84 -22.36 30.63
CA THR A 262 18.21 -22.78 30.29
C THR A 262 18.47 -22.68 28.79
N ASP A 263 17.51 -23.09 27.95
CA ASP A 263 17.63 -23.00 26.49
C ASP A 263 17.71 -21.54 26.02
N LEU A 264 16.91 -20.66 26.62
CA LEU A 264 16.93 -19.22 26.32
C LEU A 264 18.23 -18.55 26.78
N LEU A 265 18.74 -18.92 27.96
CA LEU A 265 20.06 -18.47 28.41
C LEU A 265 21.18 -18.97 27.49
N ALA A 266 21.12 -20.23 27.04
CA ALA A 266 22.10 -20.80 26.11
C ALA A 266 22.06 -20.09 24.75
N ALA A 267 20.86 -19.83 24.20
CA ALA A 267 20.67 -19.06 22.98
C ALA A 267 21.23 -17.63 23.12
N ASN A 268 20.98 -16.99 24.26
CA ASN A 268 21.53 -15.67 24.56
C ASN A 268 23.08 -15.70 24.64
N VAL A 269 23.67 -16.70 25.28
CA VAL A 269 25.15 -16.86 25.31
C VAL A 269 25.70 -17.07 23.90
N ALA A 270 25.04 -17.90 23.07
CA ALA A 270 25.43 -18.09 21.67
C ALA A 270 25.35 -16.79 20.86
N ALA A 271 24.29 -16.00 21.04
CA ALA A 271 24.15 -14.69 20.38
C ALA A 271 25.25 -13.71 20.80
N SER A 272 25.67 -13.72 22.08
CA SER A 272 26.82 -12.93 22.53
C SER A 272 28.13 -13.40 21.90
N GLY A 273 28.33 -14.72 21.80
CA GLY A 273 29.48 -15.29 21.11
C GLY A 273 29.54 -14.88 19.64
N ALA A 274 28.40 -14.81 18.96
CA ALA A 274 28.29 -14.33 17.59
C ALA A 274 28.68 -12.85 17.45
N VAL A 275 28.30 -11.98 18.40
CA VAL A 275 28.73 -10.57 18.41
C VAL A 275 30.25 -10.45 18.57
N VAL A 276 30.86 -11.24 19.46
CA VAL A 276 32.31 -11.24 19.66
C VAL A 276 33.04 -11.72 18.40
N ALA A 277 32.55 -12.80 17.78
CA ALA A 277 33.10 -13.32 16.52
C ALA A 277 32.99 -12.31 15.37
N ALA A 278 31.81 -11.69 15.21
CA ALA A 278 31.59 -10.65 14.19
C ALA A 278 32.43 -9.40 14.45
N GLY A 279 32.64 -9.03 15.72
CA GLY A 279 33.53 -7.93 16.10
C GLY A 279 34.99 -8.20 15.75
N GLY A 280 35.46 -9.45 15.96
CA GLY A 280 36.78 -9.88 15.51
C GLY A 280 36.93 -9.83 14.00
N ALA A 281 35.93 -10.30 13.25
CA ALA A 281 35.91 -10.21 11.79
C ALA A 281 35.93 -8.76 11.28
N LEU A 282 35.19 -7.86 11.92
CA LEU A 282 35.19 -6.44 11.60
C LEU A 282 36.55 -5.78 11.86
N GLN A 283 37.24 -6.15 12.95
CA GLN A 283 38.60 -5.67 13.23
C GLN A 283 39.62 -6.15 12.19
N LEU A 284 39.51 -7.41 11.76
CA LEU A 284 40.36 -7.96 10.69
C LEU A 284 40.10 -7.26 9.35
N ALA A 285 38.84 -7.00 9.01
CA ALA A 285 38.48 -6.25 7.82
C ALA A 285 38.99 -4.80 7.89
N ALA A 286 38.93 -4.17 9.07
CA ALA A 286 39.46 -2.83 9.29
C ALA A 286 40.98 -2.74 9.14
N ALA A 287 41.72 -3.83 9.44
CA ALA A 287 43.16 -3.90 9.18
C ALA A 287 43.48 -3.95 7.68
N ASN A 288 42.54 -4.43 6.86
CA ASN A 288 42.62 -4.48 5.40
C ASN A 288 41.62 -3.51 4.74
N ILE A 289 41.53 -2.28 5.27
CA ILE A 289 40.50 -1.29 4.92
C ILE A 289 40.39 -0.94 3.42
N SER A 290 41.42 -1.25 2.63
CA SER A 290 41.40 -1.11 1.16
C SER A 290 40.35 -2.00 0.49
N ASP A 291 40.00 -3.13 1.10
CA ASP A 291 38.88 -3.98 0.69
C ASP A 291 37.60 -3.49 1.37
N THR A 292 37.00 -2.48 0.74
CA THR A 292 35.81 -1.80 1.28
C THR A 292 34.60 -2.72 1.31
N ASP A 293 34.48 -3.65 0.37
CA ASP A 293 33.35 -4.57 0.29
C ASP A 293 33.40 -5.57 1.45
N ALA A 294 34.57 -6.13 1.75
CA ALA A 294 34.77 -7.00 2.91
C ALA A 294 34.51 -6.25 4.23
N TYR A 295 34.94 -4.98 4.32
CA TYR A 295 34.66 -4.12 5.47
C TYR A 295 33.17 -3.84 5.64
N GLY A 296 32.47 -3.47 4.57
CA GLY A 296 31.03 -3.22 4.56
C GLY A 296 30.23 -4.44 5.02
N ALA A 297 30.51 -5.61 4.43
CA ALA A 297 29.86 -6.87 4.80
C ALA A 297 30.13 -7.26 6.27
N ALA A 298 31.35 -7.03 6.76
CA ALA A 298 31.68 -7.30 8.17
C ALA A 298 30.94 -6.35 9.12
N ALA A 299 30.78 -5.07 8.75
CA ALA A 299 30.04 -4.09 9.54
C ALA A 299 28.55 -4.45 9.61
N ASP A 300 27.95 -4.83 8.49
CA ASP A 300 26.56 -5.30 8.41
C ASP A 300 26.34 -6.56 9.26
N THR A 301 27.24 -7.53 9.13
CA THR A 301 27.19 -8.77 9.92
C THR A 301 27.29 -8.47 11.42
N PHE A 302 28.17 -7.55 11.80
CA PHE A 302 28.35 -7.15 13.20
C PHE A 302 27.10 -6.48 13.78
N VAL A 303 26.54 -5.49 13.09
CA VAL A 303 25.34 -4.80 13.55
C VAL A 303 24.13 -5.73 13.58
N THR A 304 23.99 -6.63 12.60
CA THR A 304 22.95 -7.66 12.59
C THR A 304 23.10 -8.63 13.76
N ALA A 305 24.34 -9.03 14.10
CA ALA A 305 24.60 -9.86 15.27
C ALA A 305 24.22 -9.13 16.58
N VAL A 306 24.49 -7.83 16.69
CA VAL A 306 24.06 -7.01 17.84
C VAL A 306 22.54 -6.95 17.92
N ALA A 307 21.85 -6.68 16.81
CA ALA A 307 20.38 -6.66 16.74
C ALA A 307 19.76 -8.00 17.15
N ALA A 308 20.37 -9.12 16.74
CA ALA A 308 19.93 -10.47 17.09
C ALA A 308 20.09 -10.81 18.59
N THR A 309 20.84 -10.01 19.36
CA THR A 309 20.90 -10.17 20.83
C THR A 309 19.71 -9.57 21.56
N ALA A 310 18.90 -8.75 20.89
CA ALA A 310 17.73 -8.13 21.49
C ALA A 310 16.66 -9.19 21.81
N ALA A 311 16.04 -9.08 22.99
CA ALA A 311 14.98 -10.00 23.39
C ALA A 311 13.66 -9.70 22.68
N ASP A 312 13.42 -8.44 22.35
CA ASP A 312 12.26 -7.97 21.60
C ASP A 312 12.65 -6.81 20.66
N PRO A 313 11.78 -6.46 19.68
CA PRO A 313 12.05 -5.35 18.77
C PRO A 313 12.24 -3.98 19.43
N ALA A 314 11.62 -3.69 20.58
CA ALA A 314 11.76 -2.40 21.27
C ALA A 314 13.12 -2.26 21.96
N ASP A 315 13.63 -3.35 22.54
CA ASP A 315 15.00 -3.47 23.04
C ASP A 315 15.99 -3.32 21.87
N GLY A 316 15.73 -3.98 20.75
CA GLY A 316 16.53 -3.85 19.52
C GLY A 316 16.62 -2.41 19.01
N ILE A 317 15.48 -1.69 18.94
CA ILE A 317 15.45 -0.26 18.59
C ILE A 317 16.30 0.56 19.56
N SER A 318 16.16 0.32 20.87
CA SER A 318 16.89 1.06 21.91
C SER A 318 18.40 0.79 21.86
N MET A 319 18.81 -0.45 21.60
CA MET A 319 20.22 -0.86 21.47
C MET A 319 20.83 -0.25 20.21
N LEU A 320 20.16 -0.37 19.07
CA LEU A 320 20.64 0.14 17.80
C LEU A 320 20.63 1.67 17.75
N ALA A 321 19.70 2.35 18.43
CA ALA A 321 19.69 3.81 18.54
C ALA A 321 20.92 4.33 19.30
N LYS A 322 21.32 3.65 20.38
CA LYS A 322 22.56 3.96 21.11
C LYS A 322 23.81 3.70 20.27
N LEU A 323 23.78 2.63 19.47
CA LEU A 323 24.88 2.29 18.58
C LEU A 323 25.02 3.29 17.42
N ALA A 324 23.88 3.74 16.87
CA ALA A 324 23.79 4.79 15.86
C ALA A 324 24.24 6.16 16.36
N ALA A 325 24.20 6.42 17.68
CA ALA A 325 24.69 7.65 18.28
C ALA A 325 26.23 7.68 18.48
N PHE A 326 26.98 6.70 17.95
CA PHE A 326 28.42 6.61 18.13
C PHE A 326 29.18 7.84 17.61
N GLN A 327 29.91 8.52 18.50
CA GLN A 327 30.82 9.59 18.12
C GLN A 327 32.29 9.10 18.08
N PRO A 328 33.02 9.37 16.99
CA PRO A 328 34.45 9.12 16.95
C PRO A 328 35.17 10.07 17.90
N ALA A 329 36.03 9.53 18.77
CA ALA A 329 37.00 10.33 19.53
C ALA A 329 38.36 10.37 18.80
N GLY A 330 39.20 11.36 19.05
CA GLY A 330 40.59 11.39 18.56
C GLY A 330 41.18 12.79 18.56
N THR A 331 42.44 12.93 19.00
CA THR A 331 43.20 14.17 18.84
C THR A 331 43.82 14.18 17.44
N THR A 332 43.25 14.97 16.55
CA THR A 332 43.82 15.21 15.24
C THR A 332 44.81 16.36 15.34
N THR A 333 45.94 16.24 14.66
CA THR A 333 46.90 17.34 14.51
C THR A 333 46.67 17.97 13.14
N ASP A 334 47.03 19.25 12.97
CA ASP A 334 46.90 19.95 11.69
C ASP A 334 47.88 19.48 10.60
N SER A 335 48.65 18.43 10.87
CA SER A 335 49.55 17.83 9.88
C SER A 335 48.76 17.13 8.76
N PRO A 336 49.33 17.00 7.54
CA PRO A 336 48.67 16.27 6.44
C PRO A 336 48.28 14.83 6.79
N ILE A 337 49.09 14.15 7.62
CA ILE A 337 48.79 12.80 8.12
C ILE A 337 47.67 12.86 9.16
N GLY A 338 47.69 13.85 10.04
CA GLY A 338 46.64 14.07 11.04
C GLY A 338 45.27 14.36 10.41
N GLN A 339 45.22 15.12 9.33
CA GLN A 339 44.00 15.34 8.55
C GLN A 339 43.51 14.06 7.87
N ALA A 340 44.40 13.24 7.30
CA ALA A 340 44.02 11.96 6.71
C ALA A 340 43.47 10.96 7.77
N MET A 341 44.06 10.96 8.97
CA MET A 341 43.55 10.19 10.11
C MET A 341 42.16 10.70 10.55
N ALA A 342 41.95 12.03 10.57
CA ALA A 342 40.65 12.63 10.88
C ALA A 342 39.57 12.19 9.87
N ALA A 343 39.88 12.30 8.58
CA ALA A 343 38.98 11.90 7.51
C ALA A 343 38.64 10.41 7.59
N MET A 344 39.62 9.53 7.84
CA MET A 344 39.37 8.10 8.04
C MET A 344 38.50 7.83 9.27
N ASN A 345 38.79 8.49 10.40
CA ASN A 345 38.01 8.34 11.63
C ASN A 345 36.53 8.74 11.41
N ASN A 346 36.31 9.86 10.73
CA ASN A 346 34.97 10.37 10.43
C ASN A 346 34.23 9.46 9.43
N ALA A 347 34.91 9.01 8.36
CA ALA A 347 34.33 8.12 7.37
C ALA A 347 33.95 6.76 7.96
N CYS A 348 34.83 6.13 8.74
CA CYS A 348 34.51 4.89 9.45
C CYS A 348 33.32 5.07 10.39
N ALA A 349 33.30 6.16 11.17
CA ALA A 349 32.21 6.41 12.10
C ALA A 349 30.88 6.68 11.38
N ALA A 350 30.88 7.46 10.30
CA ALA A 350 29.70 7.72 9.48
C ALA A 350 29.14 6.42 8.87
N HIS A 351 30.01 5.59 8.28
CA HIS A 351 29.62 4.29 7.74
C HIS A 351 28.97 3.40 8.82
N LEU A 352 29.64 3.23 9.97
CA LEU A 352 29.15 2.38 11.06
C LEU A 352 27.81 2.90 11.63
N ARG A 353 27.64 4.22 11.78
CA ARG A 353 26.37 4.81 12.20
C ARG A 353 25.25 4.56 11.18
N ARG A 354 25.51 4.77 9.89
CA ARG A 354 24.52 4.57 8.82
C ARG A 354 24.08 3.11 8.70
N VAL A 355 25.01 2.17 8.89
CA VAL A 355 24.69 0.72 8.98
C VAL A 355 23.82 0.43 10.22
N ALA A 356 24.13 1.01 11.37
CA ALA A 356 23.30 0.89 12.57
C ALA A 356 21.89 1.46 12.38
N ILE A 357 21.76 2.60 11.70
CA ILE A 357 20.48 3.24 11.37
C ILE A 357 19.66 2.36 10.39
N ALA A 358 20.31 1.80 9.38
CA ALA A 358 19.64 0.87 8.45
C ALA A 358 19.12 -0.38 9.17
N SER A 359 19.91 -0.98 10.05
CA SER A 359 19.48 -2.12 10.87
C SER A 359 18.39 -1.73 11.88
N LEU A 360 18.42 -0.50 12.38
CA LEU A 360 17.39 0.03 13.26
C LEU A 360 16.06 0.12 12.51
N ALA A 361 16.05 0.64 11.29
CA ALA A 361 14.86 0.70 10.45
C ALA A 361 14.27 -0.68 10.15
N GLU A 362 15.12 -1.69 9.91
CA GLU A 362 14.66 -3.08 9.74
C GLU A 362 14.04 -3.66 11.01
N THR A 363 14.55 -3.27 12.18
CA THR A 363 13.96 -3.66 13.49
C THR A 363 12.64 -2.92 13.74
N VAL A 364 12.52 -1.67 13.31
CA VAL A 364 11.25 -0.93 13.33
C VAL A 364 10.19 -1.60 12.46
N ALA A 365 10.59 -2.22 11.33
CA ALA A 365 9.67 -2.95 10.47
C ALA A 365 9.02 -4.16 11.17
N THR A 366 9.67 -4.75 12.18
CA THR A 366 9.13 -5.85 12.99
C THR A 366 8.47 -5.38 14.29
N TYR A 367 8.57 -4.09 14.61
CA TYR A 367 7.97 -3.48 15.78
C TYR A 367 6.45 -3.27 15.60
N GLN A 368 5.69 -3.52 16.67
CA GLN A 368 4.23 -3.54 16.64
C GLN A 368 3.72 -2.62 17.75
N PRO A 369 3.32 -1.38 17.40
CA PRO A 369 2.93 -0.40 18.42
C PRO A 369 1.71 -0.86 19.22
N ALA A 370 1.70 -0.57 20.52
CA ALA A 370 0.60 -0.90 21.42
C ALA A 370 -0.54 0.12 21.40
N SER A 371 -0.23 1.38 21.11
CA SER A 371 -1.19 2.48 21.03
C SER A 371 -0.73 3.51 20.00
N GLN A 372 -1.62 4.44 19.64
CA GLN A 372 -1.24 5.58 18.80
C GLN A 372 -0.11 6.43 19.42
N ASN A 373 -0.15 6.64 20.75
CA ASN A 373 0.89 7.41 21.46
C ASN A 373 2.25 6.69 21.43
N ASP A 374 2.24 5.38 21.53
CA ASP A 374 3.44 4.53 21.45
C ASP A 374 4.05 4.58 20.04
N ALA A 375 3.21 4.47 19.00
CA ALA A 375 3.64 4.62 17.61
C ALA A 375 4.30 5.99 17.37
N ILE A 376 3.71 7.07 17.89
CA ILE A 376 4.26 8.44 17.80
C ILE A 376 5.57 8.57 18.58
N ALA A 377 5.66 7.98 19.78
CA ALA A 377 6.87 8.01 20.60
C ALA A 377 8.05 7.33 19.91
N VAL A 378 7.84 6.12 19.39
CA VAL A 378 8.86 5.38 18.63
C VAL A 378 9.21 6.10 17.33
N GLN A 379 8.23 6.62 16.60
CA GLN A 379 8.48 7.42 15.40
C GLN A 379 9.36 8.63 15.71
N THR A 380 9.05 9.38 16.77
CA THR A 380 9.80 10.58 17.17
C THR A 380 11.24 10.21 17.58
N ALA A 381 11.41 9.14 18.36
CA ALA A 381 12.73 8.68 18.78
C ALA A 381 13.61 8.24 17.60
N VAL A 382 13.04 7.46 16.67
CA VAL A 382 13.77 6.95 15.50
C VAL A 382 14.09 8.07 14.52
N THR A 383 13.13 8.94 14.21
CA THR A 383 13.37 10.07 13.31
C THR A 383 14.39 11.04 13.85
N ALA A 384 14.47 11.25 15.17
CA ALA A 384 15.53 12.07 15.79
C ALA A 384 16.93 11.50 15.54
N VAL A 385 17.11 10.17 15.59
CA VAL A 385 18.39 9.51 15.27
C VAL A 385 18.76 9.70 13.79
N ILE A 386 17.78 9.54 12.89
CA ILE A 386 17.99 9.72 11.45
C ILE A 386 18.30 11.19 11.13
N ASP A 387 17.57 12.14 11.73
CA ASP A 387 17.73 13.58 11.52
C ASP A 387 19.13 14.06 11.96
N ALA A 388 19.67 13.50 13.05
CA ALA A 388 21.04 13.79 13.48
C ALA A 388 22.08 13.32 12.45
N GLU A 389 21.91 12.13 11.86
CA GLU A 389 22.84 11.64 10.83
C GLU A 389 22.67 12.36 9.48
N ILE A 390 21.45 12.80 9.13
CA ILE A 390 21.20 13.64 7.94
C ILE A 390 22.03 14.93 8.01
N LEU A 391 22.09 15.57 9.18
CA LEU A 391 22.92 16.77 9.38
C LEU A 391 24.40 16.45 9.18
N ILE A 392 24.89 15.35 9.75
CA ILE A 392 26.30 14.93 9.61
C ILE A 392 26.63 14.63 8.13
N ALA A 393 25.74 13.95 7.41
CA ALA A 393 25.93 13.68 5.99
C ALA A 393 25.95 14.97 5.15
N GLY A 394 25.08 15.93 5.48
CA GLY A 394 25.06 17.25 4.84
C GLY A 394 26.35 18.04 5.07
N ASP A 395 26.83 18.09 6.31
CA ASP A 395 28.08 18.78 6.66
C ASP A 395 29.32 18.13 6.00
N ALA A 396 29.27 16.82 5.76
CA ALA A 396 30.33 16.06 5.09
C ALA A 396 30.28 16.18 3.55
N GLY A 397 29.18 16.65 2.96
CA GLY A 397 28.96 16.67 1.51
C GLY A 397 28.64 15.31 0.90
N ASP A 398 28.12 14.37 1.70
CA ASP A 398 27.74 13.02 1.27
C ASP A 398 26.31 13.04 0.68
N ASP A 399 26.13 13.66 -0.48
CA ASP A 399 24.80 13.90 -1.09
C ASP A 399 23.99 12.61 -1.28
N ALA A 400 24.64 11.51 -1.69
CA ALA A 400 23.97 10.25 -1.94
C ALA A 400 23.47 9.56 -0.65
N SER A 401 24.28 9.57 0.40
CA SER A 401 23.83 9.13 1.74
C SER A 401 22.76 10.04 2.31
N TYR A 402 22.88 11.36 2.10
CA TYR A 402 21.88 12.34 2.54
C TYR A 402 20.50 12.04 1.94
N ASP A 403 20.41 11.83 0.63
CA ASP A 403 19.17 11.48 -0.05
C ASP A 403 18.61 10.12 0.42
N ALA A 404 19.48 9.12 0.58
CA ALA A 404 19.07 7.81 1.08
C ALA A 404 18.51 7.87 2.51
N LEU A 405 19.12 8.66 3.40
CA LEU A 405 18.64 8.85 4.77
C LEU A 405 17.30 9.61 4.82
N ARG A 406 17.08 10.58 3.92
CA ARG A 406 15.79 11.27 3.80
C ARG A 406 14.68 10.34 3.33
N GLU A 407 14.97 9.48 2.36
CA GLU A 407 14.05 8.44 1.91
C GLU A 407 13.75 7.44 3.05
N LEU A 408 14.77 7.01 3.79
CA LEU A 408 14.61 6.15 4.96
C LEU A 408 13.71 6.78 6.01
N ARG A 409 13.92 8.06 6.32
CA ARG A 409 13.09 8.83 7.25
C ARG A 409 11.63 8.84 6.82
N GLN A 410 11.36 9.09 5.54
CA GLN A 410 10.00 9.09 4.99
C GLN A 410 9.36 7.70 5.08
N ALA A 411 10.12 6.65 4.77
CA ALA A 411 9.64 5.27 4.87
C ALA A 411 9.31 4.89 6.32
N VAL A 412 10.14 5.24 7.30
CA VAL A 412 9.85 5.01 8.74
C VAL A 412 8.57 5.71 9.16
N VAL A 413 8.40 6.97 8.75
CA VAL A 413 7.21 7.75 9.10
C VAL A 413 5.95 7.11 8.50
N ALA A 414 5.98 6.78 7.21
CA ALA A 414 4.85 6.15 6.53
C ALA A 414 4.49 4.79 7.14
N ASP A 415 5.49 3.98 7.49
CA ASP A 415 5.30 2.65 8.04
C ASP A 415 4.70 2.66 9.46
N LEU A 416 5.20 3.54 10.33
CA LEU A 416 4.63 3.72 11.68
C LEU A 416 3.29 4.45 11.68
N GLN A 417 3.03 5.34 10.71
CA GLN A 417 1.70 5.96 10.55
C GLN A 417 0.67 4.95 10.06
N ALA A 418 1.02 4.09 9.10
CA ALA A 418 0.13 3.03 8.64
C ALA A 418 -0.22 2.06 9.80
N ARG A 419 0.78 1.63 10.59
CA ARG A 419 0.54 0.76 11.75
C ARG A 419 -0.14 1.49 12.92
N GLY A 420 0.10 2.78 13.09
CA GLY A 420 -0.46 3.60 14.17
C GLY A 420 -1.87 4.11 13.89
N GLY A 421 -2.24 4.27 12.61
CA GLY A 421 -3.53 4.81 12.18
C GLY A 421 -4.72 3.90 12.46
N ASP A 422 -4.48 2.58 12.49
CA ASP A 422 -5.50 1.58 12.81
C ASP A 422 -5.60 1.28 14.32
N LEU A 423 -4.77 1.92 15.16
CA LEU A 423 -4.74 1.68 16.60
C LEU A 423 -5.64 2.65 17.36
N ALA A 424 -6.28 2.13 18.40
CA ALA A 424 -7.07 2.90 19.35
C ALA A 424 -6.22 3.98 20.05
N ALA A 425 -6.83 5.16 20.25
CA ALA A 425 -6.26 6.23 21.07
C ALA A 425 -6.34 5.86 22.56
N MET A 426 -5.47 6.42 23.41
CA MET A 426 -5.61 6.25 24.86
C MET A 426 -6.69 7.18 25.42
N GLY A 427 -7.52 6.66 26.32
CA GLY A 427 -8.54 7.39 27.07
C GLY A 427 -8.39 7.20 28.58
N SER A 428 -8.81 8.19 29.36
CA SER A 428 -8.82 8.12 30.83
C SER A 428 -10.09 7.44 31.33
N PHE A 429 -9.95 6.40 32.15
CA PHE A 429 -11.07 5.70 32.79
C PHE A 429 -10.99 5.80 34.31
N SER A 430 -12.16 5.99 34.94
CA SER A 430 -12.29 6.04 36.41
C SER A 430 -13.43 5.15 36.90
N PHE A 431 -13.19 4.42 37.99
CA PHE A 431 -14.13 3.52 38.66
C PHE A 431 -14.25 3.86 40.15
N ASN A 432 -15.41 3.56 40.74
CA ASN A 432 -15.74 3.87 42.13
C ASN A 432 -15.00 2.99 43.18
N GLY A 433 -14.07 2.15 42.75
CA GLY A 433 -13.32 1.24 43.62
C GLY A 433 -12.34 0.37 42.82
N SER A 434 -11.45 -0.32 43.53
CA SER A 434 -10.54 -1.27 42.90
C SER A 434 -11.31 -2.49 42.41
N LEU A 435 -11.18 -2.81 41.13
CA LEU A 435 -11.81 -3.96 40.48
C LEU A 435 -10.73 -4.87 39.88
N PRO A 436 -11.00 -6.19 39.74
CA PRO A 436 -10.10 -7.08 39.03
C PRO A 436 -9.97 -6.67 37.55
N ALA A 437 -8.76 -6.80 36.99
CA ALA A 437 -8.49 -6.49 35.58
C ALA A 437 -9.41 -7.24 34.61
N LEU A 438 -9.81 -8.48 34.94
CA LEU A 438 -10.78 -9.25 34.15
C LEU A 438 -12.17 -8.58 34.10
N ALA A 439 -12.64 -8.07 35.23
CA ALA A 439 -13.92 -7.37 35.29
C ALA A 439 -13.87 -6.04 34.54
N ILE A 440 -12.75 -5.32 34.64
CA ILE A 440 -12.53 -4.07 33.92
C ILE A 440 -12.42 -4.32 32.40
N ALA A 441 -11.65 -5.31 31.97
CA ALA A 441 -11.50 -5.64 30.55
C ALA A 441 -12.85 -6.02 29.92
N ASN A 442 -13.65 -6.85 30.59
CA ASN A 442 -15.00 -7.15 30.12
C ASN A 442 -15.90 -5.90 30.08
N ARG A 443 -15.73 -4.95 31.01
CA ARG A 443 -16.57 -3.73 31.06
C ARG A 443 -16.19 -2.68 30.01
N ILE A 444 -14.90 -2.45 29.78
CA ILE A 444 -14.41 -1.44 28.82
C ILE A 444 -14.41 -2.01 27.40
N TYR A 445 -13.89 -3.24 27.24
CA TYR A 445 -13.64 -3.84 25.93
C TYR A 445 -14.69 -4.85 25.49
N ARG A 446 -15.56 -5.32 26.39
CA ARG A 446 -16.49 -6.46 26.16
C ARG A 446 -15.77 -7.74 25.74
N ASP A 447 -14.52 -7.88 26.16
CA ASP A 447 -13.65 -8.98 25.76
C ASP A 447 -12.69 -9.34 26.90
N PRO A 448 -12.83 -10.53 27.52
CA PRO A 448 -11.97 -10.98 28.61
C PRO A 448 -10.56 -11.36 28.14
N THR A 449 -10.32 -11.56 26.84
CA THR A 449 -8.98 -11.89 26.33
C THR A 449 -8.03 -10.68 26.36
N ARG A 450 -8.57 -9.45 26.49
CA ARG A 450 -7.79 -8.20 26.52
C ARG A 450 -7.19 -7.85 27.89
N VAL A 451 -7.28 -8.76 28.87
CA VAL A 451 -6.75 -8.53 30.22
C VAL A 451 -5.24 -8.31 30.23
N ASP A 452 -4.48 -9.12 29.50
CA ASP A 452 -3.01 -9.02 29.54
C ASP A 452 -2.52 -7.70 28.93
N GLY A 453 -3.21 -7.21 27.89
CA GLY A 453 -2.95 -5.89 27.31
C GLY A 453 -3.24 -4.75 28.30
N LEU A 454 -4.39 -4.83 29.00
CA LEU A 454 -4.77 -3.85 30.01
C LEU A 454 -3.78 -3.82 31.19
N VAL A 455 -3.36 -5.00 31.67
CA VAL A 455 -2.40 -5.12 32.78
C VAL A 455 -1.02 -4.57 32.37
N ARG A 456 -0.57 -4.81 31.13
CA ARG A 456 0.68 -4.24 30.61
C ARG A 456 0.63 -2.72 30.52
N GLN A 457 -0.50 -2.17 30.07
CA GLN A 457 -0.67 -0.73 29.89
C GLN A 457 -0.75 0.02 31.22
N VAL A 458 -1.54 -0.48 32.17
CA VAL A 458 -1.75 0.18 33.47
C VAL A 458 -0.63 -0.14 34.46
N ASN A 459 0.06 -1.27 34.28
CA ASN A 459 1.11 -1.78 35.16
C ASN A 459 0.72 -1.74 36.67
N PRO A 460 -0.41 -2.35 37.07
CA PRO A 460 -0.85 -2.37 38.46
C PRO A 460 0.09 -3.23 39.32
N ILE A 461 0.17 -2.92 40.62
CA ILE A 461 0.92 -3.75 41.60
C ILE A 461 0.40 -5.21 41.57
N HIS A 462 -0.92 -5.38 41.48
CA HIS A 462 -1.55 -6.70 41.37
C HIS A 462 -2.75 -6.68 40.42
N PRO A 463 -2.88 -7.61 39.46
CA PRO A 463 -3.98 -7.61 38.47
C PRO A 463 -5.39 -7.72 39.07
N ALA A 464 -5.53 -8.28 40.28
CA ALA A 464 -6.83 -8.34 40.97
C ALA A 464 -7.23 -7.00 41.61
N PHE A 465 -6.29 -6.06 41.75
CA PHE A 465 -6.47 -4.77 42.42
C PHE A 465 -6.00 -3.63 41.50
N MET A 466 -6.78 -3.34 40.47
CA MET A 466 -6.49 -2.22 39.57
C MET A 466 -6.72 -0.88 40.28
N PRO A 467 -5.93 0.16 39.97
CA PRO A 467 -6.15 1.51 40.49
C PRO A 467 -7.52 2.04 40.05
N PRO A 468 -8.15 2.92 40.85
CA PRO A 468 -9.49 3.45 40.54
C PRO A 468 -9.49 4.41 39.34
N ALA A 469 -8.35 5.00 38.99
CA ALA A 469 -8.19 5.82 37.79
C ALA A 469 -6.94 5.38 37.03
N PHE A 470 -7.05 5.23 35.71
CA PHE A 470 -5.95 4.83 34.83
C PHE A 470 -6.22 5.24 33.38
N GLU A 471 -5.17 5.24 32.56
CA GLU A 471 -5.26 5.38 31.11
C GLU A 471 -5.29 3.99 30.47
N ALA A 472 -6.24 3.78 29.55
CA ALA A 472 -6.37 2.56 28.79
C ALA A 472 -6.79 2.88 27.35
N LEU A 473 -6.73 1.92 26.43
CA LEU A 473 -7.20 2.14 25.06
C LEU A 473 -8.70 2.49 25.05
N ALA A 474 -9.05 3.56 24.34
CA ALA A 474 -10.43 3.89 24.04
C ALA A 474 -10.88 2.95 22.91
N SER A 475 -11.76 2.01 23.25
CA SER A 475 -12.34 0.93 22.44
C SER A 475 -12.25 1.03 20.92
#